data_AF-A0A3D1N0H3-F1
#
_entry.id   AF-A0A3D1N0H3-F1
#
_cell.length_a   1.000
_cell.length_b   1.000
_cell.length_c   1.000
_cell.angle_alpha   90.00
_cell.angle_beta   90.00
_cell.angle_gamma   90.00
#
_symmetry.space_group_name_H-M   'P 1'
#
loop_
_entity.id
_entity.type
_entity.pdbx_description
1 polymer ?
#
loop_
_entity_poly.entity_id
_entity_poly.type
_entity_poly.pdbx_seq_one_letter_code
_entity_poly.pdbx_strand_id
1 'polypeptide(L)'
;MRGYAAFAVAIFLLFYAGPKGHTAPDEAISASEFMERFTSMLDSMPAPPAISEPEVIDLEEDDPETYIFINNAKSRPPEPVYLGGDGRLALNRQNSGEQIISYYRNKDGTYNQDEINKINRIMRCSLTGKETPVSIKLIEILDAIEDRFGKREIILLSGYRTPKLNKWVPGAARRSLHMLGWAADIRVQGYSPAKVAAYARKIHAGGVGYYPDAAFTHLDAGRPRHWLVRRPSNTQATGTP
;
A
#
# COMPACT_ATOMS: atom_id res chain seq x y z
N MET A 1 -36.02 15.27 3.42
CA MET A 1 -36.44 15.07 2.03
C MET A 1 -35.51 15.88 1.14
N ARG A 2 -34.82 15.19 0.19
CA ARG A 2 -34.32 15.65 -1.13
C ARG A 2 -33.54 16.99 -1.13
N GLY A 3 -32.26 17.08 -1.47
CA GLY A 3 -31.52 16.43 -2.55
C GLY A 3 -30.76 17.52 -3.33
N TYR A 4 -29.65 17.15 -3.99
CA TYR A 4 -28.78 17.96 -4.85
C TYR A 4 -27.66 18.77 -4.18
N ALA A 5 -26.48 18.16 -4.08
CA ALA A 5 -25.21 18.86 -4.30
C ALA A 5 -24.10 17.83 -4.56
N ALA A 6 -23.98 17.34 -5.80
CA ALA A 6 -22.74 16.73 -6.31
C ALA A 6 -22.87 16.53 -7.83
N PHE A 7 -22.95 17.64 -8.56
CA PHE A 7 -22.62 17.65 -9.98
C PHE A 7 -21.24 18.28 -10.11
N ALA A 8 -20.40 17.67 -10.95
CA ALA A 8 -19.09 18.15 -11.42
C ALA A 8 -17.83 17.75 -10.61
N VAL A 9 -17.48 16.46 -10.66
CA VAL A 9 -16.08 16.07 -10.93
C VAL A 9 -16.07 14.99 -12.01
N ALA A 10 -16.39 15.38 -13.25
CA ALA A 10 -16.27 14.50 -14.41
C ALA A 10 -15.99 15.30 -15.68
N ILE A 11 -14.96 16.15 -15.67
CA ILE A 11 -14.34 16.65 -16.90
C ILE A 11 -12.83 16.74 -16.65
N PHE A 12 -12.09 15.63 -16.80
CA PHE A 12 -10.66 15.69 -17.14
C PHE A 12 -10.16 14.30 -17.52
N LEU A 13 -10.44 13.84 -18.73
CA LEU A 13 -9.65 12.81 -19.42
C LEU A 13 -10.07 12.78 -20.89
N LEU A 14 -9.54 13.71 -21.70
CA LEU A 14 -9.43 13.51 -23.16
C LEU A 14 -8.52 14.54 -23.83
N PHE A 15 -7.32 14.78 -23.30
CA PHE A 15 -6.20 15.23 -24.12
C PHE A 15 -4.91 14.74 -23.47
N TYR A 16 -4.43 13.56 -23.91
CA TYR A 16 -3.03 13.26 -24.22
C TYR A 16 -2.84 11.74 -24.34
N ALA A 17 -2.80 11.24 -25.58
CA ALA A 17 -1.78 10.34 -26.12
C ALA A 17 -2.28 9.71 -27.44
N GLY A 18 -1.73 10.14 -28.58
CA GLY A 18 -1.35 9.15 -29.59
C GLY A 18 -0.20 8.30 -29.01
N PRO A 19 0.04 7.04 -29.42
CA PRO A 19 0.29 6.71 -30.83
C PRO A 19 -0.20 5.31 -31.32
N LYS A 20 -0.21 5.17 -32.64
CA LYS A 20 -0.03 3.95 -33.47
C LYS A 20 -0.63 2.63 -32.96
N GLY A 21 -1.63 2.21 -33.73
CA GLY A 21 -1.68 0.85 -34.23
C GLY A 21 -2.79 0.00 -33.66
N HIS A 22 -4.04 0.39 -33.89
CA HIS A 22 -5.19 -0.46 -34.22
C HIS A 22 -6.08 0.41 -35.12
N THR A 23 -6.38 -0.04 -36.34
CA THR A 23 -7.24 0.69 -37.28
C THR A 23 -8.68 0.66 -36.78
N ALA A 24 -9.08 1.69 -36.02
CA ALA A 24 -10.49 2.02 -35.84
C ALA A 24 -10.97 2.80 -37.09
N PRO A 25 -12.23 2.66 -37.51
CA PRO A 25 -12.76 3.45 -38.62
C PRO A 25 -12.71 4.95 -38.27
N ASP A 26 -12.26 5.76 -39.24
CA ASP A 26 -12.18 7.24 -39.19
C ASP A 26 -13.59 7.86 -39.19
N GLU A 27 -14.37 7.67 -38.12
CA GLU A 27 -15.57 8.46 -37.87
C GLU A 27 -15.32 9.35 -36.65
N ALA A 28 -15.11 10.64 -36.91
CA ALA A 28 -15.11 11.67 -35.88
C ALA A 28 -16.53 11.77 -35.30
N ILE A 29 -16.76 11.03 -34.22
CA ILE A 29 -18.02 11.04 -33.47
C ILE A 29 -18.27 12.48 -33.01
N SER A 30 -19.45 13.02 -33.32
CA SER A 30 -19.81 14.36 -32.87
C SER A 30 -19.90 14.42 -31.34
N ALA A 31 -19.70 15.60 -30.75
CA ALA A 31 -19.79 15.77 -29.29
C ALA A 31 -21.16 15.31 -28.74
N SER A 32 -22.24 15.48 -29.51
CA SER A 32 -23.57 15.01 -29.12
C SER A 32 -23.70 13.50 -29.12
N GLU A 33 -23.13 12.82 -30.12
CA GLU A 33 -23.17 11.36 -30.20
C GLU A 33 -22.24 10.71 -29.16
N PHE A 34 -21.10 11.35 -28.86
CA PHE A 34 -20.28 10.97 -27.72
C PHE A 34 -21.04 11.09 -26.40
N MET A 35 -21.76 12.20 -26.20
CA MET A 35 -22.57 12.40 -24.99
C MET A 35 -23.72 11.40 -24.91
N GLU A 36 -24.37 11.08 -26.02
CA GLU A 36 -25.46 10.11 -26.05
C GLU A 36 -24.96 8.68 -25.75
N ARG A 37 -23.82 8.28 -26.33
CA ARG A 37 -23.16 7.01 -26.01
C ARG A 37 -22.69 6.95 -24.56
N PHE A 38 -22.17 8.06 -24.03
CA PHE A 38 -21.76 8.16 -22.64
C PHE A 38 -22.94 8.08 -21.68
N THR A 39 -24.06 8.75 -21.98
CA THR A 39 -25.31 8.66 -21.20
C THR A 39 -25.90 7.26 -21.25
N SER A 40 -25.93 6.62 -22.43
CA SER A 40 -26.37 5.23 -22.57
C SER A 40 -25.47 4.27 -21.77
N MET A 41 -24.16 4.52 -21.77
CA MET A 41 -23.21 3.77 -20.95
C MET A 41 -23.47 3.96 -19.46
N LEU A 42 -23.72 5.19 -18.99
CA LEU A 42 -24.06 5.50 -17.59
C LEU A 42 -25.38 4.82 -17.17
N ASP A 43 -26.40 4.81 -18.03
CA ASP A 43 -27.67 4.13 -17.75
C ASP A 43 -27.54 2.61 -17.65
N SER A 44 -26.55 2.05 -18.34
CA SER A 44 -26.23 0.61 -18.28
C SER A 44 -25.29 0.23 -17.13
N MET A 45 -24.71 1.22 -16.43
CA MET A 45 -23.82 0.94 -15.30
C MET A 45 -24.64 0.43 -14.11
N PRO A 46 -24.17 -0.61 -13.41
CA PRO A 46 -24.77 -0.98 -12.14
C PRO A 46 -24.69 0.22 -11.19
N ALA A 47 -25.76 0.43 -10.43
CA ALA A 47 -25.78 1.47 -9.42
C ALA A 47 -24.50 1.37 -8.58
N PRO A 48 -23.78 2.49 -8.35
CA PRO A 48 -22.59 2.45 -7.55
C PRO A 48 -22.95 1.82 -6.20
N PRO A 49 -22.06 1.00 -5.61
CA PRO A 49 -22.32 0.39 -4.31
C PRO A 49 -22.68 1.50 -3.32
N ALA A 50 -23.59 1.21 -2.38
CA ALA A 50 -23.98 2.19 -1.38
C ALA A 50 -22.75 2.60 -0.55
N ILE A 51 -22.17 3.75 -0.87
CA ILE A 51 -21.03 4.32 -0.14
C ILE A 51 -21.60 4.91 1.14
N SER A 52 -21.06 4.48 2.28
CA SER A 52 -21.50 5.00 3.58
C SER A 52 -21.02 6.45 3.78
N GLU A 53 -21.75 7.30 4.50
CA GLU A 53 -21.30 8.68 4.80
C GLU A 53 -19.86 8.79 5.35
N PRO A 54 -19.36 7.89 6.23
CA PRO A 54 -17.95 7.93 6.63
C PRO A 54 -16.97 7.58 5.51
N GLU A 55 -17.37 6.81 4.49
CA GLU A 55 -16.57 6.63 3.28
C GLU A 55 -16.62 7.86 2.38
N VAL A 56 -17.76 8.56 2.28
CA VAL A 56 -17.86 9.83 1.53
C VAL A 56 -16.97 10.91 2.15
N ILE A 57 -16.91 11.01 3.48
CA ILE A 57 -16.06 11.98 4.19
C ILE A 57 -14.56 11.69 3.98
N ASP A 58 -14.14 10.42 3.93
CA ASP A 58 -12.77 10.02 3.59
C ASP A 58 -12.42 10.35 2.12
N LEU A 59 -13.41 10.49 1.24
CA LEU A 59 -13.23 10.80 -0.20
C LEU A 59 -13.22 12.29 -0.51
N GLU A 60 -13.88 13.12 0.31
CA GLU A 60 -13.90 14.58 0.16
C GLU A 60 -12.65 15.26 0.75
N GLU A 61 -11.93 14.62 1.69
CA GLU A 61 -10.66 15.12 2.25
C GLU A 61 -9.39 14.75 1.42
N ASP A 62 -9.51 13.84 0.45
CA ASP A 62 -8.37 13.28 -0.28
C ASP A 62 -8.36 13.64 -1.78
N ASP A 63 -7.15 13.90 -2.29
CA ASP A 63 -7.00 14.34 -3.68
C ASP A 63 -7.42 13.22 -4.66
N PRO A 64 -8.07 13.55 -5.80
CA PRO A 64 -8.57 12.55 -6.75
C PRO A 64 -7.49 11.58 -7.25
N GLU A 65 -6.22 12.00 -7.34
CA GLU A 65 -5.13 11.12 -7.79
C GLU A 65 -4.87 10.00 -6.78
N THR A 66 -4.96 10.31 -5.48
CA THR A 66 -4.81 9.32 -4.41
C THR A 66 -5.94 8.30 -4.46
N TYR A 67 -7.19 8.74 -4.64
CA TYR A 67 -8.33 7.83 -4.82
C TYR A 67 -8.14 6.91 -6.04
N ILE A 68 -7.79 7.50 -7.19
CA ILE A 68 -7.54 6.75 -8.44
C ILE A 68 -6.42 5.73 -8.24
N PHE A 69 -5.33 6.12 -7.56
CA PHE A 69 -4.22 5.21 -7.27
C PHE A 69 -4.66 4.01 -6.41
N ILE A 70 -5.40 4.27 -5.32
CA ILE A 70 -5.81 3.21 -4.39
C ILE A 70 -6.74 2.21 -5.07
N ASN A 71 -7.76 2.70 -5.79
CA ASN A 71 -8.73 1.81 -6.43
C ASN A 71 -8.11 1.02 -7.58
N ASN A 72 -7.33 1.67 -8.44
CA ASN A 72 -6.67 0.98 -9.54
C ASN A 72 -5.70 -0.09 -9.03
N ALA A 73 -4.91 0.21 -8.00
CA ALA A 73 -4.02 -0.79 -7.43
C ALA A 73 -4.79 -1.95 -6.79
N LYS A 74 -5.80 -1.68 -5.97
CA LYS A 74 -6.59 -2.73 -5.30
C LYS A 74 -7.32 -3.67 -6.26
N SER A 75 -7.64 -3.24 -7.48
CA SER A 75 -8.19 -4.12 -8.53
C SER A 75 -7.21 -5.21 -9.01
N ARG A 76 -5.91 -5.07 -8.72
CA ARG A 76 -4.83 -5.97 -9.13
C ARG A 76 -3.85 -6.17 -7.97
N PRO A 77 -4.27 -6.86 -6.90
CA PRO A 77 -3.39 -7.11 -5.78
C PRO A 77 -2.19 -7.96 -6.20
N PRO A 78 -1.03 -7.81 -5.53
CA PRO A 78 0.11 -8.66 -5.82
C PRO A 78 -0.18 -10.10 -5.37
N GLU A 79 0.08 -11.04 -6.27
CA GLU A 79 -0.10 -12.47 -6.01
C GLU A 79 0.75 -12.93 -4.82
N PRO A 80 0.25 -13.87 -4.00
CA PRO A 80 1.04 -14.52 -2.97
C PRO A 80 2.34 -15.12 -3.53
N VAL A 81 3.37 -15.17 -2.69
CA VAL A 81 4.64 -15.83 -3.00
C VAL A 81 4.88 -16.90 -1.96
N TYR A 82 5.43 -18.04 -2.37
CA TYR A 82 5.82 -19.10 -1.44
C TYR A 82 7.33 -19.04 -1.22
N LEU A 83 7.76 -18.40 -0.13
CA LEU A 83 9.18 -18.27 0.23
C LEU A 83 9.67 -19.40 1.15
N GLY A 84 8.87 -20.45 1.31
CA GLY A 84 9.02 -21.43 2.37
C GLY A 84 8.54 -20.87 3.71
N GLY A 85 9.03 -21.46 4.79
CA GLY A 85 8.70 -21.08 6.16
C GLY A 85 7.58 -21.90 6.77
N ASP A 86 7.28 -21.64 8.04
CA ASP A 86 6.32 -22.43 8.83
C ASP A 86 4.90 -21.85 8.84
N GLY A 87 4.67 -20.73 8.14
CA GLY A 87 3.35 -20.09 8.09
C GLY A 87 2.98 -19.40 9.39
N ARG A 88 3.97 -19.10 10.25
CA ARG A 88 3.80 -18.42 11.54
C ARG A 88 4.47 -17.05 11.47
N LEU A 89 3.73 -16.02 11.86
CA LEU A 89 4.25 -14.66 11.95
C LEU A 89 4.03 -14.08 13.36
N ALA A 90 5.10 -13.61 14.00
CA ALA A 90 5.04 -12.86 15.24
C ALA A 90 5.33 -11.38 15.02
N LEU A 91 4.40 -10.53 15.46
CA LEU A 91 4.50 -9.07 15.34
C LEU A 91 4.31 -8.41 16.70
N ASN A 92 5.14 -7.41 16.98
CA ASN A 92 5.00 -6.50 18.11
C ASN A 92 4.87 -5.07 17.58
N ARG A 93 3.76 -4.40 17.90
CA ARG A 93 3.47 -3.06 17.42
C ARG A 93 4.07 -2.02 18.35
N GLN A 94 5.06 -1.27 17.87
CA GLN A 94 5.87 -0.39 18.72
C GLN A 94 5.06 0.67 19.49
N ASN A 95 4.06 1.27 18.86
CA ASN A 95 3.33 2.41 19.43
C ASN A 95 2.23 2.02 20.43
N SER A 96 1.64 0.82 20.32
CA SER A 96 0.59 0.35 21.22
C SER A 96 1.03 -0.77 22.15
N GLY A 97 2.17 -1.43 21.87
CA GLY A 97 2.64 -2.61 22.60
C GLY A 97 1.84 -3.88 22.30
N GLU A 98 0.87 -3.84 21.38
CA GLU A 98 0.12 -5.02 20.95
C GLU A 98 1.05 -6.07 20.35
N GLN A 99 0.82 -7.33 20.69
CA GLN A 99 1.59 -8.46 20.18
C GLN A 99 0.65 -9.53 19.65
N ILE A 100 1.04 -10.16 18.55
CA ILE A 100 0.37 -11.35 18.03
C ILE A 100 1.41 -12.40 17.66
N ILE A 101 0.99 -13.66 17.76
CA ILE A 101 1.59 -14.78 17.01
C ILE A 101 0.44 -15.32 16.17
N SER A 102 0.66 -15.40 14.86
CA SER A 102 -0.39 -15.77 13.91
C SER A 102 0.05 -16.90 13.00
N TYR A 103 -0.74 -17.97 12.94
CA TYR A 103 -0.52 -19.11 12.06
C TYR A 103 -1.32 -18.93 10.77
N TYR A 104 -0.89 -17.97 9.96
CA TYR A 104 -1.65 -17.47 8.80
C TYR A 104 -1.72 -18.47 7.64
N ARG A 105 -0.79 -19.44 7.57
CA ARG A 105 -0.75 -20.45 6.51
C ARG A 105 -0.63 -21.86 7.10
N ASN A 106 -1.50 -22.74 6.66
CA ASN A 106 -1.53 -24.15 7.04
C ASN A 106 -0.45 -24.95 6.30
N LYS A 107 -0.17 -26.17 6.78
CA LYS A 107 0.82 -27.07 6.18
C LYS A 107 0.48 -27.52 4.75
N ASP A 108 -0.81 -27.51 4.40
CA ASP A 108 -1.30 -27.81 3.04
C ASP A 108 -1.22 -26.59 2.09
N GLY A 109 -0.71 -25.45 2.58
CA GLY A 109 -0.58 -24.21 1.83
C GLY A 109 -1.84 -23.33 1.85
N THR A 110 -2.95 -23.77 2.45
CA THR A 110 -4.16 -22.95 2.59
C THR A 110 -3.96 -21.84 3.61
N TYR A 111 -4.64 -20.71 3.39
CA TYR A 111 -4.56 -19.55 4.29
C TYR A 111 -5.67 -19.58 5.33
N ASN A 112 -5.32 -19.32 6.59
CA ASN A 112 -6.26 -19.20 7.69
C ASN A 112 -6.76 -17.74 7.78
N GLN A 113 -8.02 -17.52 7.44
CA GLN A 113 -8.58 -16.18 7.35
C GLN A 113 -8.69 -15.48 8.72
N ASP A 114 -8.96 -16.21 9.80
CA ASP A 114 -9.06 -15.63 11.15
C ASP A 114 -7.69 -15.12 11.63
N GLU A 115 -6.64 -15.85 11.28
CA GLU A 115 -5.25 -15.48 11.55
C GLU A 115 -4.84 -14.27 10.72
N ILE A 116 -5.20 -14.22 9.44
CA ILE A 116 -5.01 -13.03 8.59
C ILE A 116 -5.76 -11.82 9.16
N ASN A 117 -6.97 -11.99 9.70
CA ASN A 117 -7.72 -10.89 10.30
C ASN A 117 -7.01 -10.31 11.53
N LYS A 118 -6.31 -11.13 12.33
CA LYS A 118 -5.43 -10.63 13.41
C LYS A 118 -4.29 -9.78 12.86
N ILE A 119 -3.70 -10.21 11.73
CA ILE A 119 -2.64 -9.45 11.06
C ILE A 119 -3.18 -8.13 10.51
N ASN A 120 -4.35 -8.12 9.87
CA ASN A 120 -5.02 -6.89 9.40
C ASN A 120 -5.21 -5.89 10.55
N ARG A 121 -5.65 -6.39 11.71
CA ARG A 121 -5.85 -5.58 12.91
C ARG A 121 -4.55 -5.00 13.44
N ILE A 122 -3.48 -5.77 13.63
CA ILE A 122 -2.22 -5.20 14.16
C ILE A 122 -1.57 -4.23 13.15
N MET A 123 -1.77 -4.46 11.85
CA MET A 123 -1.27 -3.62 10.76
C MET A 123 -2.08 -2.34 10.53
N ARG A 124 -3.21 -2.13 11.24
CA ARG A 124 -4.13 -1.01 11.03
C ARG A 124 -3.48 0.37 11.16
N CYS A 125 -4.15 1.37 10.58
CA CYS A 125 -3.71 2.77 10.63
C CYS A 125 -3.57 3.24 12.08
N SER A 126 -2.42 3.81 12.44
CA SER A 126 -2.18 4.31 13.81
C SER A 126 -2.96 5.57 14.14
N LEU A 127 -3.36 6.34 13.14
CA LEU A 127 -4.10 7.58 13.34
C LEU A 127 -5.59 7.34 13.48
N THR A 128 -6.17 6.51 12.60
CA THR A 128 -7.63 6.35 12.51
C THR A 128 -8.14 5.00 13.03
N GLY A 129 -7.25 4.04 13.29
CA GLY A 129 -7.62 2.66 13.60
C GLY A 129 -8.19 1.87 12.41
N LYS A 130 -8.37 2.51 11.24
CA LYS A 130 -8.93 1.87 10.05
C LYS A 130 -8.08 0.67 9.63
N GLU A 131 -8.74 -0.46 9.41
CA GLU A 131 -8.14 -1.69 8.91
C GLU A 131 -8.26 -1.77 7.39
N THR A 132 -7.39 -2.56 6.76
CA THR A 132 -7.51 -2.91 5.35
C THR A 132 -6.93 -4.32 5.16
N PRO A 133 -7.39 -5.10 4.15
CA PRO A 133 -6.75 -6.36 3.83
C PRO A 133 -5.27 -6.17 3.53
N VAL A 134 -4.42 -6.80 4.34
CA VAL A 134 -2.97 -6.81 4.15
C VAL A 134 -2.64 -7.80 3.04
N SER A 135 -1.69 -7.44 2.18
CA SER A 135 -1.23 -8.34 1.12
C SER A 135 -0.64 -9.63 1.71
N ILE A 136 -1.15 -10.78 1.27
CA ILE A 136 -0.58 -12.09 1.63
C ILE A 136 0.91 -12.15 1.25
N LYS A 137 1.28 -11.61 0.10
CA LYS A 137 2.68 -11.51 -0.31
C LYS A 137 3.54 -10.73 0.68
N LEU A 138 3.02 -9.66 1.30
CA LEU A 138 3.74 -8.94 2.34
C LEU A 138 3.91 -9.82 3.59
N ILE A 139 2.86 -10.54 3.99
CA ILE A 139 2.89 -11.45 5.15
C ILE A 139 3.97 -12.52 4.95
N GLU A 140 4.02 -13.13 3.76
CA GLU A 140 5.02 -14.11 3.35
C GLU A 140 6.46 -13.55 3.38
N ILE A 141 6.63 -12.29 2.96
CA ILE A 141 7.93 -11.60 3.06
C ILE A 141 8.34 -11.40 4.52
N LEU A 142 7.41 -11.03 5.39
CA LEU A 142 7.67 -10.82 6.82
C LEU A 142 8.00 -12.15 7.53
N ASP A 143 7.27 -13.21 7.23
CA ASP A 143 7.55 -14.57 7.72
C ASP A 143 8.97 -15.01 7.31
N ALA A 144 9.32 -14.91 6.02
CA ALA A 144 10.66 -15.26 5.54
C ALA A 144 11.79 -14.47 6.24
N ILE A 145 11.51 -13.22 6.66
CA ILE A 145 12.43 -12.40 7.45
C ILE A 145 12.52 -12.94 8.87
N GLU A 146 11.38 -13.17 9.55
CA GLU A 146 11.34 -13.72 10.91
C GLU A 146 12.12 -15.05 10.99
N ASP A 147 11.83 -15.98 10.08
CA ASP A 147 12.48 -17.29 10.01
C ASP A 147 14.00 -17.17 9.81
N ARG A 148 14.42 -16.30 8.89
CA ARG A 148 15.85 -16.08 8.62
C ARG A 148 16.61 -15.61 9.85
N PHE A 149 15.98 -14.78 10.67
CA PHE A 149 16.61 -14.18 11.84
C PHE A 149 16.38 -14.99 13.13
N GLY A 150 15.92 -16.24 13.01
CA GLY A 150 15.81 -17.19 14.11
C GLY A 150 14.54 -16.97 14.94
N LYS A 151 13.43 -16.63 14.29
CA LYS A 151 12.12 -16.37 14.91
C LYS A 151 12.16 -15.27 15.96
N ARG A 152 13.03 -14.28 15.73
CA ARG A 152 13.09 -13.08 16.55
C ARG A 152 11.90 -12.20 16.24
N GLU A 153 11.39 -11.57 17.28
CA GLU A 153 10.25 -10.68 17.18
C GLU A 153 10.49 -9.58 16.14
N ILE A 154 9.54 -9.46 15.20
CA ILE A 154 9.46 -8.33 14.29
C ILE A 154 8.73 -7.20 15.02
N ILE A 155 9.43 -6.09 15.19
CA ILE A 155 8.86 -4.86 15.73
C ILE A 155 8.29 -4.05 14.56
N LEU A 156 6.96 -4.01 14.48
CA LEU A 156 6.21 -3.24 13.51
C LEU A 156 6.15 -1.77 13.93
N LEU A 157 6.75 -0.90 13.12
CA LEU A 157 6.72 0.54 13.30
C LEU A 157 5.51 1.17 12.60
N SER A 158 5.21 0.68 11.39
CA SER A 158 4.10 1.18 10.57
C SER A 158 3.62 0.12 9.59
N GLY A 159 2.31 -0.14 9.58
CA GLY A 159 1.64 -1.01 8.60
C GLY A 159 0.83 -0.19 7.59
N TYR A 160 -0.46 -0.47 7.48
CA TYR A 160 -1.38 0.33 6.69
C TYR A 160 -1.44 1.79 7.16
N ARG A 161 -1.53 2.72 6.21
CA ARG A 161 -1.76 4.15 6.46
C ARG A 161 -2.98 4.60 5.68
N THR A 162 -3.91 5.29 6.34
CA THR A 162 -4.88 6.08 5.59
C THR A 162 -4.16 7.21 4.83
N PRO A 163 -4.73 7.75 3.74
CA PRO A 163 -4.10 8.86 3.04
C PRO A 163 -3.86 10.06 3.96
N LYS A 164 -4.81 10.35 4.86
CA LYS A 164 -4.65 11.32 5.95
C LYS A 164 -3.34 11.11 6.70
N LEU A 165 -3.10 9.92 7.27
CA LEU A 165 -1.84 9.63 7.97
C LEU A 165 -0.62 9.73 7.02
N ASN A 166 -0.72 9.23 5.79
CA ASN A 166 0.40 9.27 4.85
C ASN A 166 0.84 10.71 4.54
N LYS A 167 -0.08 11.68 4.46
CA LYS A 167 0.22 13.11 4.30
C LYS A 167 1.03 13.69 5.48
N TRP A 168 0.79 13.21 6.71
CA TRP A 168 1.49 13.66 7.90
C TRP A 168 2.87 13.03 8.11
N VAL A 169 3.19 11.92 7.42
CA VAL A 169 4.48 11.24 7.56
C VAL A 169 5.54 11.97 6.71
N PRO A 170 6.60 12.54 7.32
CA PRO A 170 7.63 13.25 6.57
C PRO A 170 8.32 12.35 5.55
N GLY A 171 8.40 12.82 4.30
CA GLY A 171 9.06 12.09 3.20
C GLY A 171 8.28 10.88 2.69
N ALA A 172 7.03 10.68 3.11
CA ALA A 172 6.18 9.63 2.52
C ALA A 172 5.87 9.93 1.05
N ALA A 173 5.88 8.88 0.22
CA ALA A 173 5.54 9.01 -1.19
C ALA A 173 4.04 9.27 -1.37
N ARG A 174 3.69 10.09 -2.36
CA ARG A 174 2.27 10.33 -2.75
C ARG A 174 1.56 9.03 -3.15
N ARG A 175 2.27 8.10 -3.80
CA ARG A 175 1.76 6.78 -4.22
C ARG A 175 2.36 5.67 -3.35
N SER A 176 2.25 5.82 -2.03
CA SER A 176 2.81 4.89 -1.05
C SER A 176 2.03 3.57 -0.99
N LEU A 177 2.74 2.44 -0.96
CA LEU A 177 2.14 1.11 -0.81
C LEU A 177 1.60 0.84 0.60
N HIS A 178 1.98 1.66 1.60
CA HIS A 178 1.33 1.64 2.91
C HIS A 178 -0.16 1.96 2.80
N MET A 179 -0.58 2.77 1.83
CA MET A 179 -2.01 3.10 1.62
C MET A 179 -2.82 1.96 0.99
N LEU A 180 -2.16 0.87 0.63
CA LEU A 180 -2.79 -0.32 0.07
C LEU A 180 -2.83 -1.50 1.05
N GLY A 181 -2.16 -1.38 2.21
CA GLY A 181 -1.90 -2.53 3.09
C GLY A 181 -0.79 -3.43 2.56
N TRP A 182 0.07 -2.91 1.69
CA TRP A 182 1.08 -3.69 0.96
C TRP A 182 2.51 -3.35 1.37
N ALA A 183 2.70 -2.57 2.42
CA ALA A 183 4.00 -2.24 2.96
C ALA A 183 4.04 -2.25 4.49
N ALA A 184 5.22 -2.51 5.04
CA ALA A 184 5.53 -2.47 6.46
C ALA A 184 6.90 -1.82 6.69
N ASP A 185 6.98 -0.96 7.69
CA ASP A 185 8.24 -0.47 8.25
C ASP A 185 8.54 -1.26 9.52
N ILE A 186 9.69 -1.94 9.57
CA ILE A 186 10.00 -2.90 10.62
C ILE A 186 11.41 -2.75 11.21
N ARG A 187 11.58 -3.32 12.41
CA ARG A 187 12.86 -3.73 12.99
C ARG A 187 12.79 -5.20 13.36
N VAL A 188 13.95 -5.85 13.46
CA VAL A 188 14.06 -7.22 13.97
C VAL A 188 14.92 -7.18 15.22
N GLN A 189 14.42 -7.70 16.33
CA GLN A 189 15.12 -7.64 17.62
C GLN A 189 16.51 -8.29 17.51
N GLY A 190 17.54 -7.55 17.93
CA GLY A 190 18.93 -8.02 17.92
C GLY A 190 19.65 -7.93 16.58
N TYR A 191 19.01 -7.42 15.52
CA TYR A 191 19.63 -7.27 14.20
C TYR A 191 19.56 -5.83 13.69
N SER A 192 20.65 -5.39 13.03
CA SER A 192 20.68 -4.08 12.41
C SER A 192 19.77 -4.04 11.17
N PRO A 193 19.13 -2.89 10.87
CA PRO A 193 18.33 -2.75 9.66
C PRO A 193 19.12 -3.04 8.38
N ALA A 194 20.43 -2.80 8.37
CA ALA A 194 21.30 -3.15 7.25
C ALA A 194 21.30 -4.66 6.95
N LYS A 195 21.35 -5.51 7.99
CA LYS A 195 21.30 -6.97 7.83
C LYS A 195 19.93 -7.43 7.31
N VAL A 196 18.86 -6.86 7.86
CA VAL A 196 17.48 -7.14 7.44
C VAL A 196 17.28 -6.76 5.98
N ALA A 197 17.64 -5.54 5.60
CA ALA A 197 17.54 -5.05 4.22
C ALA A 197 18.40 -5.89 3.25
N ALA A 198 19.60 -6.31 3.65
CA ALA A 198 20.45 -7.14 2.81
C ALA A 198 19.80 -8.50 2.48
N TYR A 199 19.18 -9.14 3.47
CA TYR A 199 18.46 -10.39 3.24
C TYR A 199 17.16 -10.19 2.44
N ALA A 200 16.38 -9.16 2.77
CA ALA A 200 15.17 -8.82 2.01
C ALA A 200 15.45 -8.57 0.52
N ARG A 201 16.59 -7.95 0.19
CA ARG A 201 17.02 -7.80 -1.21
C ARG A 201 17.36 -9.14 -1.87
N LYS A 202 17.95 -10.07 -1.11
CA LYS A 202 18.36 -11.39 -1.60
C LYS A 202 17.16 -12.27 -1.97
N ILE A 203 16.09 -12.23 -1.18
CA ILE A 203 14.86 -13.00 -1.50
C ILE A 203 14.13 -12.44 -2.72
N HIS A 204 14.41 -11.19 -3.12
CA HIS A 204 13.92 -10.56 -4.35
C HIS A 204 12.40 -10.64 -4.54
N ALA A 205 11.65 -10.65 -3.44
CA ALA A 205 10.21 -10.84 -3.46
C ALA A 205 9.43 -9.51 -3.50
N GLY A 206 10.07 -8.38 -3.23
CA GLY A 206 9.38 -7.10 -3.04
C GLY A 206 10.30 -5.89 -3.00
N GLY A 207 9.73 -4.72 -2.74
CA GLY A 207 10.50 -3.49 -2.54
C GLY A 207 11.18 -3.47 -1.19
N VAL A 208 12.40 -2.91 -1.14
CA VAL A 208 13.22 -2.82 0.08
C VAL A 208 13.82 -1.43 0.24
N GLY A 209 13.37 -0.69 1.26
CA GLY A 209 13.96 0.58 1.66
C GLY A 209 14.84 0.43 2.89
N TYR A 210 16.05 0.96 2.86
CA TYR A 210 16.94 1.01 4.02
C TYR A 210 17.03 2.43 4.58
N TYR A 211 16.67 2.60 5.85
CA TYR A 211 16.64 3.88 6.56
C TYR A 211 17.60 3.83 7.76
N PRO A 212 18.92 4.02 7.56
CA PRO A 212 19.92 4.00 8.64
C PRO A 212 19.60 4.98 9.77
N ASP A 213 19.28 6.24 9.44
CA ASP A 213 19.16 7.31 10.44
C ASP A 213 17.89 7.22 11.27
N ALA A 214 16.86 6.56 10.75
CA ALA A 214 15.62 6.22 11.46
C ALA A 214 15.65 4.78 12.02
N ALA A 215 16.74 4.06 11.77
CA ALA A 215 17.01 2.70 12.20
C ALA A 215 15.89 1.70 11.87
N PHE A 216 15.40 1.67 10.62
CA PHE A 216 14.40 0.68 10.19
C PHE A 216 14.59 0.20 8.75
N THR A 217 13.89 -0.89 8.42
CA THR A 217 13.78 -1.42 7.05
C THR A 217 12.34 -1.33 6.58
N HIS A 218 12.13 -0.76 5.41
CA HIS A 218 10.86 -0.78 4.70
C HIS A 218 10.79 -2.02 3.81
N LEU A 219 9.66 -2.72 3.84
CA LEU A 219 9.37 -3.87 3.00
C LEU A 219 8.00 -3.68 2.35
N ASP A 220 7.88 -4.02 1.07
CA ASP A 220 6.59 -3.96 0.37
C ASP A 220 6.38 -5.08 -0.64
N ALA A 221 5.12 -5.37 -0.95
CA ALA A 221 4.70 -6.42 -1.88
C ALA A 221 4.76 -6.00 -3.37
N GLY A 222 5.28 -4.82 -3.69
CA GLY A 222 5.42 -4.33 -5.05
C GLY A 222 6.48 -5.07 -5.87
N ARG A 223 6.89 -4.47 -7.00
CA ARG A 223 7.98 -5.02 -7.81
C ARG A 223 9.31 -4.93 -7.07
N PRO A 224 10.23 -5.90 -7.25
CA PRO A 224 11.54 -5.84 -6.65
C PRO A 224 12.29 -4.56 -7.02
N ARG A 225 12.68 -3.80 -6.00
CA ARG A 225 13.44 -2.55 -6.11
C ARG A 225 14.06 -2.23 -4.76
N HIS A 226 15.13 -1.46 -4.75
CA HIS A 226 15.76 -1.09 -3.49
C HIS A 226 16.19 0.37 -3.47
N TRP A 227 16.13 0.98 -2.30
CA TRP A 227 16.57 2.37 -2.10
C TRP A 227 17.18 2.56 -0.71
N LEU A 228 18.02 3.58 -0.60
CA LEU A 228 18.65 4.02 0.65
C LEU A 228 18.21 5.45 0.90
N VAL A 229 17.66 5.71 2.09
CA VAL A 229 17.31 7.07 2.53
C VAL A 229 18.22 7.47 3.67
N ARG A 230 19.05 8.48 3.43
CA ARG A 230 19.87 9.14 4.45
C ARG A 230 19.40 10.58 4.58
N ARG A 231 19.45 11.12 5.79
CA ARG A 231 19.39 12.57 6.01
C ARG A 231 20.62 13.19 5.34
N PRO A 232 20.47 14.36 4.68
CA PRO A 232 21.63 15.11 4.22
C PRO A 232 22.57 15.37 5.40
N SER A 233 23.85 15.05 5.26
CA SER A 233 24.85 15.46 6.25
C SER A 233 24.99 16.98 6.20
N ASN A 234 24.74 17.66 7.30
CA ASN A 234 25.00 19.09 7.42
C ASN A 234 26.52 19.28 7.62
N THR A 235 27.29 19.06 6.56
CA THR A 235 28.74 19.24 6.56
C THR A 235 29.07 20.07 5.34
N GLN A 236 29.14 21.39 5.54
CA GLN A 236 29.96 22.42 4.89
C GLN A 236 29.38 23.80 5.26
N ALA A 237 29.60 24.24 6.51
CA ALA A 237 29.44 25.65 6.91
C ALA A 237 30.36 25.97 8.09
N THR A 238 31.62 25.53 8.05
CA THR A 238 32.66 25.97 9.00
C THR A 238 34.04 25.88 8.34
N GLY A 239 34.74 27.01 8.19
CA GLY A 239 36.17 27.10 7.84
C GLY A 239 36.44 27.83 6.51
N THR A 240 36.39 29.17 6.37
CA THR A 240 37.21 30.26 7.01
C THR A 240 38.63 30.31 6.39
N PRO A 241 39.26 31.48 6.14
CA PRO A 241 39.05 32.83 6.69
C PRO A 241 38.46 33.89 5.76
#